data_AF-A0A3B8WD63-F1
#
_entry.id   AF-A0A3B8WD63-F1
#
_cell.length_a   1.000
_cell.length_b   1.000
_cell.length_c   1.000
_cell.angle_alpha   90.00
_cell.angle_beta   90.00
_cell.angle_gamma   90.00
#
_symmetry.space_group_name_H-M   'P 1'
#
loop_
_entity.id
_entity.type
_entity.pdbx_description
1 polymer ?
#
loop_
_entity_poly.entity_id
_entity_poly.type
_entity_poly.pdbx_seq_one_letter_code
_entity_poly.pdbx_strand_id
1 'polypeptide(L)' 'NYKTIRQSIRRYRDLEAQSQDGTFDKLTKKEALERTREMDKLERSIGGIKDMGG' A
#
# COMPACT_ATOMS: atom_id res chain seq x y z
N ASN A 1 -13.09 -11.81 6.83
CA ASN A 1 -12.83 -10.99 8.03
C ASN A 1 -12.67 -9.53 7.61
N TYR A 2 -13.74 -8.72 7.71
CA TYR A 2 -13.78 -7.34 7.21
C TYR A 2 -12.77 -6.41 7.90
N LYS A 3 -12.48 -6.64 9.19
CA LYS A 3 -11.50 -5.89 9.96
C LYS A 3 -10.09 -5.97 9.34
N THR A 4 -9.70 -7.15 8.88
CA THR A 4 -8.39 -7.39 8.24
C THR A 4 -8.31 -6.71 6.89
N ILE A 5 -9.38 -6.75 6.09
CA ILE A 5 -9.44 -6.05 4.80
C ILE A 5 -9.28 -4.54 4.99
N ARG A 6 -9.97 -3.96 5.99
CA ARG A 6 -9.85 -2.54 6.31
C ARG A 6 -8.44 -2.15 6.75
N GLN A 7 -7.75 -3.03 7.47
CA GLN A 7 -6.33 -2.84 7.81
C GLN A 7 -5.43 -2.88 6.57
N SER A 8 -5.67 -3.80 5.63
CA SER A 8 -4.95 -3.85 4.36
C SER A 8 -5.15 -2.60 3.51
N ILE A 9 -6.38 -2.06 3.45
CA ILE A 9 -6.68 -0.79 2.76
C ILE A 9 -5.93 0.37 3.40
N ARG A 10 -5.92 0.46 4.74
CA ARG A 10 -5.15 1.49 5.46
C ARG A 10 -3.66 1.40 5.15
N ARG A 11 -3.10 0.18 5.22
CA ARG A 11 -1.69 -0.10 4.91
C ARG A 11 -1.31 0.35 3.49
N TYR A 12 -2.17 0.07 2.52
CA TYR A 12 -1.96 0.49 1.14
C TYR A 12 -1.94 2.02 1.00
N ARG A 13 -2.90 2.74 1.62
CA ARG A 13 -2.92 4.20 1.61
C ARG A 13 -1.69 4.82 2.28
N ASP A 14 -1.21 4.22 3.38
CA ASP A 14 0.01 4.67 4.06
C ASP A 14 1.25 4.53 3.14
N LEU A 15 1.34 3.43 2.37
CA LEU A 15 2.43 3.21 1.40
C LEU A 15 2.33 4.16 0.20
N GLU A 16 1.13 4.41 -0.30
CA GLU A 16 0.86 5.36 -1.39
C GLU A 16 1.26 6.80 -0.98
N ALA A 17 0.92 7.20 0.24
CA ALA A 17 1.32 8.49 0.81
C ALA A 17 2.84 8.61 0.97
N GLN A 18 3.51 7.56 1.47
CA GLN A 18 4.98 7.54 1.59
C GLN A 18 5.68 7.62 0.22
N SER A 19 5.09 6.99 -0.80
CA SER A 19 5.58 7.07 -2.17
C SER A 19 5.45 8.50 -2.72
N GLN A 20 4.31 9.17 -2.51
CA GLN A 20 4.08 10.55 -2.97
C GLN A 20 4.89 11.60 -2.20
N ASP A 21 5.14 11.41 -0.91
CA ASP A 21 5.93 12.34 -0.06
C ASP A 21 7.45 12.16 -0.27
N GLY A 22 7.89 11.33 -1.22
CA GLY A 22 9.31 11.10 -1.50
C GLY A 22 10.04 10.36 -0.38
N THR A 23 9.32 9.67 0.51
CA THR A 23 9.94 8.83 1.55
C THR A 23 10.72 7.69 0.91
N PHE A 24 10.29 7.21 -0.26
CA PHE A 24 10.96 6.13 -0.99
C PHE A 24 12.34 6.56 -1.52
N ASP A 25 12.54 7.84 -1.81
CA ASP A 25 13.83 8.39 -2.27
C ASP A 25 14.89 8.44 -1.16
N LYS A 26 14.44 8.42 0.11
CA LYS A 26 15.32 8.38 1.29
C LYS A 26 15.67 6.95 1.70
N LEU A 27 15.03 5.94 1.10
CA LEU A 27 15.28 4.53 1.38
C LEU A 27 16.38 3.98 0.49
N THR A 28 17.00 2.87 0.90
CA THR A 28 17.90 2.15 0.00
C THR A 28 17.13 1.56 -1.18
N LYS A 29 17.80 1.39 -2.33
CA LYS A 29 17.18 0.81 -3.54
C LYS A 29 16.47 -0.52 -3.27
N LYS A 30 16.99 -1.32 -2.33
CA LYS A 30 16.39 -2.59 -1.92
C LYS A 30 15.08 -2.38 -1.16
N GLU A 31 15.07 -1.49 -0.17
CA GLU A 31 13.89 -1.21 0.65
C GLU A 31 12.79 -0.53 -0.18
N ALA A 32 13.15 0.41 -1.05
CA ALA A 32 12.20 1.02 -1.98
C ALA A 32 11.56 -0.02 -2.90
N LEU A 33 12.35 -0.99 -3.40
CA LEU A 33 11.85 -2.10 -4.22
C LEU A 33 10.89 -3.02 -3.43
N GLU A 34 11.23 -3.35 -2.19
CA GLU A 34 10.36 -4.17 -1.32
C GLU A 34 9.04 -3.46 -1.02
N ARG A 35 9.07 -2.15 -0.75
CA ARG A 35 7.87 -1.33 -0.50
C ARG A 35 6.97 -1.21 -1.73
N THR A 36 7.58 -1.01 -2.90
CA THR A 36 6.85 -0.97 -4.18
C THR A 36 6.15 -2.30 -4.45
N ARG A 37 6.84 -3.44 -4.22
CA ARG A 37 6.23 -4.77 -4.36
C ARG A 37 5.11 -5.03 -3.35
N GLU A 38 5.25 -4.56 -2.11
CA GLU A 38 4.20 -4.64 -1.09
C GLU A 38 2.95 -3.86 -1.53
N MET A 39 3.15 -2.65 -2.07
CA MET A 39 2.10 -1.80 -2.62
C MET A 39 1.36 -2.48 -3.79
N ASP A 40 2.09 -2.97 -4.79
CA ASP A 40 1.51 -3.66 -5.95
C ASP A 40 0.70 -4.91 -5.56
N LYS A 41 1.20 -5.67 -4.58
CA LYS A 41 0.52 -6.86 -4.07
C LYS A 41 -0.77 -6.50 -3.36
N LEU A 42 -0.74 -5.45 -2.54
CA LEU A 42 -1.93 -4.95 -1.86
C LEU A 42 -2.94 -4.42 -2.87
N GLU A 43 -2.51 -3.66 -3.88
CA GLU A 43 -3.37 -3.15 -4.95
C GLU A 43 -4.09 -4.27 -5.70
N ARG A 44 -3.37 -5.33 -6.09
CA ARG A 44 -4.00 -6.50 -6.74
C ARG A 44 -4.99 -7.21 -5.83
N SER A 45 -4.70 -7.30 -4.53
CA SER A 45 -5.55 -8.02 -3.58
C SER A 45 -6.77 -7.24 -3.13
N ILE A 46 -6.68 -5.90 -3.09
CA ILE A 46 -7.75 -5.04 -2.55
C ILE A 46 -8.33 -4.08 -3.59
N GLY A 47 -7.82 -4.03 -4.82
CA GLY A 47 -8.24 -3.06 -5.84
C GLY A 47 -9.73 -3.12 -6.16
N GLY A 48 -10.32 -4.33 -6.19
CA GLY A 48 -11.77 -4.50 -6.39
C GLY A 48 -12.64 -4.18 -5.18
N ILE A 49 -12.04 -4.02 -3.99
CA ILE A 49 -12.73 -3.74 -2.72
C ILE A 49 -12.26 -2.41 -2.08
N LYS A 50 -11.36 -1.68 -2.75
CA LYS A 50 -10.82 -0.37 -2.36
C LYS A 50 -11.92 0.67 -2.25
N ASP A 51 -12.93 0.56 -3.12
CA ASP A 51 -14.10 1.43 -3.20
C ASP A 51 -15.39 0.79 -2.63
N MET A 52 -15.32 -0.41 -2.04
CA MET A 52 -16.48 -1.06 -1.38
C MET A 52 -16.82 -0.46 0.00
N GLY A 53 -16.28 0.71 0.33
CA GLY A 53 -16.54 1.41 1.59
C GLY A 53 -17.68 2.42 1.46
N GLY A 54 -18.91 1.92 1.37
CA GLY A 54 -20.12 2.65 1.76
C GLY A 54 -20.51 2.32 3.19
#